data_AF-A0A2X3EGV0-F1
#
_entry.id   AF-A0A2X3EGV0-F1
#
_cell.length_a   1.000
_cell.length_b   1.000
_cell.length_c   1.000
_cell.angle_alpha   90.00
_cell.angle_beta   90.00
_cell.angle_gamma   90.00
#
_symmetry.space_group_name_H-M   'P 1'
#
loop_
_entity.id
_entity.type
_entity.pdbx_description
1 polymer ?
#
loop_
_entity_poly.entity_id
_entity_poly.type
_entity_poly.pdbx_seq_one_letter_code
_entity_poly.pdbx_strand_id
1 'polypeptide(L)'
;MSEMTQTVTGATQPQSDDASRITARDLRSVFWRSFTLQGSWNYERQQHMGYAFAMSPALKRIYQDPTELGRALQRHLVLFNTTPHLSTFIFGLSIAMEEENQRNPNLMRSR
;
A
#
# COMPACT_ATOMS: atom_id res chain seq x y z
N MET A 1 47.12 -1.39 8.84
CA MET A 1 46.88 -0.80 7.51
C MET A 1 46.52 -1.95 6.61
N SER A 2 45.32 -2.16 6.08
CA SER A 2 44.18 -1.27 5.86
C SER A 2 42.94 -2.16 5.75
N GLU A 3 41.85 -1.75 6.39
CA GLU A 3 40.51 -1.77 5.81
C GLU A 3 40.01 -3.11 5.21
N MET A 4 39.69 -4.08 6.07
CA MET A 4 38.58 -5.00 5.79
C MET A 4 37.36 -4.54 6.57
N THR A 5 36.81 -3.47 6.02
CA THR A 5 35.49 -2.87 6.16
C THR A 5 34.43 -3.83 6.69
N GLN A 6 34.09 -3.60 7.96
CA GLN A 6 32.74 -3.73 8.50
C GLN A 6 31.71 -3.25 7.47
N THR A 7 30.66 -4.03 7.18
CA THR A 7 29.29 -3.61 6.78
C THR A 7 28.56 -4.69 5.95
N VAL A 8 28.34 -5.88 6.50
CA VAL A 8 27.21 -6.73 6.06
C VAL A 8 26.41 -7.16 7.30
N THR A 9 25.99 -6.15 8.07
CA THR A 9 24.83 -6.26 8.95
C THR A 9 23.92 -5.11 8.55
N GLY A 10 23.29 -5.25 7.38
CA GLY A 10 22.20 -4.39 6.97
C GLY A 10 21.09 -4.56 8.00
N ALA A 11 20.93 -3.55 8.83
CA ALA A 11 20.10 -3.54 10.02
C ALA A 11 18.69 -4.09 9.73
N THR A 12 18.34 -5.21 10.36
CA THR A 12 16.99 -5.38 10.89
C THR A 12 16.82 -4.26 11.92
N GLN A 13 16.40 -3.08 11.47
CA GLN A 13 15.87 -2.06 12.36
C GLN A 13 14.67 -2.70 13.06
N PRO A 14 14.66 -2.79 14.41
CA PRO A 14 13.44 -3.14 15.12
C PRO A 14 12.51 -1.93 14.92
N GLN A 15 11.58 -2.07 13.98
CA GLN A 15 10.68 -0.98 13.62
C GLN A 15 9.76 -0.75 14.81
N SER A 16 10.10 0.25 15.61
CA SER A 16 9.43 0.63 16.84
C SER A 16 7.95 0.87 16.60
N ASP A 17 7.13 0.17 17.37
CA ASP A 17 5.68 0.31 17.50
C ASP A 17 5.29 1.76 17.81
N ASP A 18 5.07 2.56 16.77
CA ASP A 18 4.20 3.73 16.85
C ASP A 18 2.92 3.41 16.07
N ALA A 19 1.83 3.27 16.81
CA ALA A 19 0.60 2.59 16.43
C ALA A 19 0.24 2.70 14.94
N SER A 20 0.26 1.57 14.22
CA SER A 20 -0.39 1.48 12.91
C SER A 20 -1.79 2.05 13.03
N ARG A 21 -2.10 3.07 12.22
CA ARG A 21 -3.43 3.71 12.22
C ARG A 21 -4.50 2.75 11.66
N ILE A 22 -4.06 1.71 10.94
CA ILE A 22 -4.91 0.68 10.34
C ILE A 22 -5.41 -0.25 11.44
N THR A 23 -6.73 -0.35 11.56
CA THR A 23 -7.35 -1.31 12.49
C THR A 23 -7.62 -2.63 11.77
N ALA A 24 -7.66 -3.76 12.50
CA ALA A 24 -8.07 -5.05 11.93
C ALA A 24 -9.45 -5.02 11.23
N ARG A 25 -10.33 -4.08 11.64
CA ARG A 25 -11.61 -3.80 10.99
C ARG A 25 -11.42 -3.27 9.56
N ASP A 26 -10.44 -2.41 9.34
CA ASP A 26 -10.15 -1.81 8.03
C ASP A 26 -9.62 -2.88 7.08
N LEU A 27 -8.73 -3.75 7.55
CA LEU A 27 -8.24 -4.89 6.76
C LEU A 27 -9.36 -5.87 6.37
N ARG A 28 -10.26 -6.21 7.31
CA ARG A 28 -11.45 -7.02 6.99
C ARG A 28 -12.36 -6.32 5.99
N SER A 29 -12.51 -5.00 6.12
CA SER A 29 -13.30 -4.15 5.23
C SER A 29 -12.71 -4.09 3.81
N VAL A 30 -11.38 -4.09 3.66
CA VAL A 30 -10.66 -4.24 2.38
C VAL A 30 -10.89 -5.64 1.81
N PHE A 31 -10.76 -6.69 2.63
CA PHE A 31 -10.98 -8.08 2.22
C PHE A 31 -12.40 -8.33 1.69
N TRP A 32 -13.43 -7.78 2.33
CA TRP A 32 -14.79 -7.91 1.80
C TRP A 32 -14.99 -7.14 0.48
N ARG A 33 -14.30 -6.01 0.31
CA ARG A 33 -14.33 -5.23 -0.94
C ARG A 33 -13.46 -5.83 -2.03
N SER A 34 -12.48 -6.69 -1.74
CA SER A 34 -11.68 -7.33 -2.78
C SER A 34 -12.51 -8.26 -3.68
N PHE A 35 -13.63 -8.81 -3.18
CA PHE A 35 -14.52 -9.63 -4.01
C PHE A 35 -15.15 -8.85 -5.18
N THR A 36 -15.26 -7.52 -5.08
CA THR A 36 -15.81 -6.69 -6.16
C THR A 36 -14.78 -6.34 -7.24
N LEU A 37 -13.53 -6.82 -7.14
CA LEU A 37 -12.45 -6.57 -8.11
C LEU A 37 -12.82 -6.99 -9.54
N GLN A 38 -13.47 -8.14 -9.69
CA GLN A 38 -13.83 -8.67 -11.01
C GLN A 38 -15.02 -7.95 -11.65
N GLY A 39 -15.82 -7.22 -10.86
CA GLY A 39 -17.02 -6.53 -11.35
C GLY A 39 -16.73 -5.22 -12.10
N SER A 40 -15.52 -4.68 -11.99
CA SER A 40 -15.12 -3.40 -12.59
C SER A 40 -13.95 -3.54 -13.55
N TRP A 41 -13.93 -4.66 -14.27
CA TRP A 41 -12.90 -4.96 -15.25
C TRP A 41 -13.06 -4.10 -16.51
N ASN A 42 -12.01 -3.39 -16.88
CA ASN A 42 -11.94 -2.54 -18.07
C ASN A 42 -10.83 -3.02 -19.01
N TYR A 43 -11.01 -2.89 -20.32
CA TYR A 43 -9.99 -3.31 -21.29
C TYR A 43 -8.72 -2.43 -21.24
N GLU A 44 -8.85 -1.14 -20.92
CA GLU A 44 -7.71 -0.22 -20.92
C GLU A 44 -6.84 -0.30 -19.67
N ARG A 45 -7.45 -0.59 -18.51
CA ARG A 45 -6.80 -0.49 -17.20
C ARG A 45 -7.12 -1.64 -16.24
N GLN A 46 -7.83 -2.66 -16.73
CA GLN A 46 -8.10 -3.93 -16.05
C GLN A 46 -8.87 -3.73 -14.75
N GLN A 47 -8.33 -4.10 -13.59
CA GLN A 47 -9.04 -4.13 -12.30
C GLN A 47 -8.77 -2.91 -11.41
N HIS A 48 -8.16 -1.86 -11.96
CA HIS A 48 -7.74 -0.67 -11.21
C HIS A 48 -8.89 0.02 -10.43
N MET A 49 -10.11 0.06 -10.97
CA MET A 49 -11.27 0.65 -10.28
C MET A 49 -11.67 -0.14 -9.04
N GLY A 50 -11.70 -1.47 -9.17
CA GLY A 50 -11.97 -2.38 -8.05
C GLY A 50 -10.88 -2.30 -6.99
N TYR A 51 -9.62 -2.12 -7.42
CA TYR A 51 -8.49 -1.91 -6.53
C TYR A 51 -8.65 -0.61 -5.71
N ALA A 52 -8.92 0.51 -6.37
CA ALA A 52 -9.11 1.80 -5.70
C ALA A 52 -10.29 1.79 -4.72
N PHE A 53 -11.39 1.12 -5.09
CA PHE A 53 -12.54 0.94 -4.20
C PHE A 53 -12.20 0.11 -2.96
N ALA A 54 -11.49 -1.01 -3.13
CA ALA A 54 -11.09 -1.87 -2.03
C ALA A 54 -10.14 -1.16 -1.06
N MET A 55 -9.20 -0.36 -1.58
CA MET A 55 -8.19 0.37 -0.80
C MET A 55 -8.71 1.65 -0.14
N SER A 56 -9.82 2.22 -0.61
CA SER A 56 -10.42 3.46 -0.08
C SER A 56 -10.51 3.56 1.46
N PRO A 57 -11.03 2.56 2.21
CA PRO A 57 -11.10 2.65 3.67
C PRO A 57 -9.73 2.71 4.34
N ALA A 58 -8.73 1.97 3.83
CA ALA A 58 -7.38 1.96 4.38
C ALA A 58 -6.66 3.30 4.09
N LEU A 59 -6.74 3.79 2.84
CA LEU A 59 -6.09 5.03 2.45
C LEU A 59 -6.66 6.26 3.18
N LYS A 60 -7.98 6.31 3.42
CA LYS A 60 -8.62 7.36 4.22
C LYS A 60 -8.17 7.38 5.68
N ARG A 61 -7.66 6.26 6.19
CA ARG A 61 -7.15 6.13 7.55
C ARG A 61 -5.69 6.60 7.65
N ILE A 62 -4.91 6.32 6.61
CA ILE A 62 -3.49 6.71 6.51
C ILE A 62 -3.37 8.21 6.23
N TYR A 63 -4.12 8.71 5.24
CA TYR A 63 -4.08 10.09 4.76
C TYR A 63 -5.29 10.89 5.23
N GLN A 64 -5.08 11.84 6.14
CA GLN A 64 -6.13 12.78 6.57
C GLN A 64 -6.24 14.00 5.65
N ASP A 65 -5.17 14.35 4.93
CA ASP A 65 -5.19 15.43 3.95
C ASP A 65 -5.84 14.94 2.63
N PRO A 66 -6.91 15.60 2.15
CA PRO A 66 -7.56 15.24 0.88
C PRO A 66 -6.61 15.31 -0.32
N THR A 67 -5.59 16.18 -0.29
CA THR A 67 -4.63 16.33 -1.40
C THR A 67 -3.77 15.08 -1.53
N GLU A 68 -3.18 14.64 -0.42
CA GLU A 68 -2.32 13.45 -0.37
C GLU A 68 -3.12 12.16 -0.58
N LEU A 69 -4.36 12.10 -0.09
CA LEU A 69 -5.27 11.00 -0.38
C LEU A 69 -5.55 10.88 -1.89
N GLY A 70 -5.78 12.01 -2.56
CA GLY A 70 -5.97 12.06 -4.01
C GLY A 70 -4.76 11.53 -4.77
N ARG A 71 -3.54 11.92 -4.37
CA ARG A 71 -2.30 11.42 -4.97
C ARG A 71 -2.11 9.92 -4.74
N ALA A 72 -2.37 9.43 -3.53
CA ALA A 72 -2.29 8.02 -3.21
C ALA A 72 -3.25 7.19 -4.07
N LEU A 73 -4.52 7.61 -4.17
CA LEU A 73 -5.51 6.93 -5.03
C LEU A 73 -5.12 6.94 -6.51
N GLN A 74 -4.58 8.04 -7.02
CA GLN A 74 -4.12 8.13 -8.41
C GLN A 74 -2.99 7.13 -8.72
N ARG A 75 -2.04 6.91 -7.80
CA ARG A 75 -0.97 5.91 -7.98
C ARG A 75 -1.51 4.50 -8.17
N HIS A 76 -2.57 4.17 -7.43
CA HIS A 76 -3.22 2.86 -7.46
C HIS A 76 -4.21 2.68 -8.62
N LEU A 77 -4.43 3.71 -9.45
CA LEU A 77 -5.35 3.70 -10.60
C LEU A 77 -4.66 3.45 -11.96
N VAL A 78 -3.34 3.29 -12.01
CA VAL A 78 -2.58 3.23 -13.27
C VAL A 78 -2.85 1.93 -14.04
N LEU A 79 -2.48 0.79 -13.48
CA LEU A 79 -2.72 -0.53 -14.07
C LEU A 79 -2.65 -1.57 -12.93
N PHE A 80 -3.68 -2.39 -12.80
CA PHE A 80 -3.68 -3.49 -11.84
C PHE A 80 -4.39 -4.71 -12.42
N ASN A 81 -3.66 -5.82 -12.52
CA ASN A 81 -4.21 -7.12 -12.87
C ASN A 81 -3.45 -8.21 -12.14
N THR A 82 -4.21 -9.00 -11.42
CA THR A 82 -3.69 -10.14 -10.68
C THR A 82 -4.80 -11.16 -10.51
N THR A 83 -4.41 -12.42 -10.31
CA THR A 83 -5.37 -13.45 -9.92
C THR A 83 -6.06 -13.03 -8.62
N PRO A 84 -7.41 -13.06 -8.57
CA PRO A 84 -8.16 -12.50 -7.45
C PRO A 84 -7.79 -13.12 -6.09
N HIS A 85 -7.31 -14.37 -6.08
CA HIS A 85 -6.79 -15.06 -4.91
C HIS A 85 -5.54 -14.40 -4.30
N LEU A 86 -4.64 -13.85 -5.12
CA LEU A 86 -3.42 -13.17 -4.67
C LEU A 86 -3.62 -11.67 -4.43
N SER A 87 -4.72 -11.10 -4.93
CA SER A 87 -5.00 -9.66 -4.79
C SER A 87 -5.05 -9.19 -3.33
N THR A 88 -5.56 -10.03 -2.43
CA THR A 88 -5.64 -9.75 -0.98
C THR A 88 -4.28 -9.55 -0.33
N PHE A 89 -3.30 -10.35 -0.75
CA PHE A 89 -1.91 -10.21 -0.29
C PHE A 89 -1.30 -8.90 -0.80
N ILE A 90 -1.52 -8.57 -2.07
CA ILE A 90 -1.00 -7.33 -2.66
C ILE A 90 -1.61 -6.09 -1.99
N PHE A 91 -2.90 -6.13 -1.64
CA PHE A 91 -3.52 -5.07 -0.85
C PHE A 91 -2.83 -4.88 0.49
N GLY A 92 -2.58 -5.96 1.24
CA GLY A 92 -1.87 -5.89 2.51
C GLY A 92 -0.47 -5.28 2.39
N LEU A 93 0.30 -5.73 1.39
CA LEU A 93 1.62 -5.18 1.10
C LEU A 93 1.55 -3.68 0.75
N SER A 94 0.59 -3.30 -0.10
CA SER A 94 0.43 -1.91 -0.53
C SER A 94 0.01 -1.00 0.63
N ILE A 95 -0.83 -1.49 1.55
CA ILE A 95 -1.18 -0.75 2.77
C ILE A 95 0.06 -0.51 3.62
N ALA A 96 0.87 -1.56 3.87
CA ALA A 96 2.11 -1.43 4.65
C ALA A 96 3.11 -0.45 4.00
N MET A 97 3.24 -0.49 2.67
CA MET A 97 4.07 0.45 1.93
C MET A 97 3.56 1.90 2.01
N GLU A 98 2.24 2.10 2.00
CA GLU A 98 1.65 3.44 2.15
C GLU A 98 1.76 3.98 3.58
N GLU A 99 1.65 3.12 4.59
CA GLU A 99 1.96 3.49 5.98
C GLU A 99 3.42 3.92 6.12
N GLU A 100 4.35 3.18 5.52
CA GLU A 100 5.77 3.53 5.54
C GLU A 100 6.06 4.83 4.77
N ASN A 101 5.41 5.04 3.62
CA ASN A 101 5.54 6.27 2.85
C ASN A 101 4.99 7.49 3.63
N GLN A 102 3.95 7.33 4.43
CA GLN A 102 3.44 8.40 5.30
C GLN A 102 4.39 8.72 6.45
N ARG A 103 5.08 7.71 7.01
CA ARG A 103 6.09 7.88 8.06
C ARG A 103 7.40 8.46 7.54
N ASN A 104 7.83 8.00 6.36
CA ASN A 104 9.08 8.35 5.71
C ASN A 104 8.80 8.92 4.30
N PRO A 105 8.54 10.24 4.19
CA PRO A 105 8.19 10.90 2.92
C PRO A 105 9.27 10.79 1.83
N ASN A 106 10.49 10.40 2.20
CA ASN A 106 11.62 10.24 1.28
C ASN A 106 11.65 8.88 0.57
N LEU A 107 10.88 7.89 1.03
CA LEU A 107 10.93 6.53 0.50
C LEU A 107 10.48 6.46 -0.96
N MET A 108 9.38 7.13 -1.31
CA MET A 108 8.80 7.09 -2.66
C MET A 108 9.13 8.33 -3.52
N ARG A 109 9.87 9.32 -2.97
CA ARG A 109 10.17 10.59 -3.65
C ARG A 109 11.50 10.59 -4.41
N SER A 110 12.26 9.48 -4.41
CA SER A 110 13.64 9.42 -4.94
C SER A 110 13.78 9.24 -6.45
N ARG A 111 12.76 9.57 -7.25
CA ARG A 111 12.83 9.51 -8.72
C ARG A 111 12.12 10.69 -9.38
#